data_AF-A0A101J0A4-F1
#
_entry.id   AF-A0A101J0A4-F1
#
_cell.length_a   1.000
_cell.length_b   1.000
_cell.length_c   1.000
_cell.angle_alpha   90.00
_cell.angle_beta   90.00
_cell.angle_gamma   90.00
#
_symmetry.space_group_name_H-M   'P 1'
#
loop_
_entity.id
_entity.type
_entity.pdbx_description
1 polymer ?
#
loop_
_entity_poly.entity_id
_entity_poly.type
_entity_poly.pdbx_seq_one_letter_code
_entity_poly.pdbx_strand_id
1 'polypeptide(L)'
;MNAPLAELCRSFTEALEKTDPMINPASPYLRVAEEILEMAFAYLEDGVVFYRRGDPVNALAAWCYGYGWLDAGANLGILIVPSLFREIPGLHGSIPSTCIEHLDEKTERYQRMLHEACLSIEDAPDVSSPVYPLCSIIRDCVEEWHMKGEAYHARQDSASALAAYSYAYGWLDCGVRAGLFRITGDRHLFTA
;
A
#
# COMPACT_ATOMS: atom_id res chain seq x y z
N MET A 1 -17.90 -13.68 -1.28
CA MET A 1 -17.17 -12.48 -0.83
C MET A 1 -18.15 -11.31 -0.86
N ASN A 2 -18.11 -10.34 0.07
CA ASN A 2 -18.94 -9.13 -0.10
C ASN A 2 -18.53 -8.43 -1.42
N ALA A 3 -19.48 -7.91 -2.19
CA ALA A 3 -19.23 -7.43 -3.55
C ALA A 3 -18.09 -6.39 -3.65
N PRO A 4 -17.97 -5.40 -2.76
CA PRO A 4 -16.86 -4.44 -2.81
C PRO A 4 -15.48 -5.07 -2.55
N LEU A 5 -15.38 -6.02 -1.62
CA LEU A 5 -14.13 -6.73 -1.33
C LEU A 5 -13.75 -7.70 -2.45
N ALA A 6 -14.75 -8.33 -3.08
CA ALA A 6 -14.55 -9.19 -4.24
C ALA A 6 -13.96 -8.40 -5.40
N GLU A 7 -14.49 -7.20 -5.62
CA GLU A 7 -14.02 -6.30 -6.65
C GLU A 7 -12.62 -5.76 -6.37
N LEU A 8 -12.29 -5.44 -5.11
CA LEU A 8 -10.94 -5.06 -4.72
C LEU A 8 -9.93 -6.19 -4.98
N CYS A 9 -10.22 -7.40 -4.52
CA CYS A 9 -9.36 -8.56 -4.74
C CYS A 9 -9.19 -8.84 -6.24
N ARG A 10 -10.28 -8.80 -7.01
CA ARG A 10 -10.27 -9.05 -8.46
C ARG A 10 -9.44 -8.00 -9.20
N SER A 11 -9.69 -6.72 -8.94
CA SER A 11 -8.97 -5.64 -9.62
C SER A 11 -7.49 -5.62 -9.27
N PHE A 12 -7.12 -5.92 -8.01
CA PHE A 12 -5.72 -6.06 -7.63
C PHE A 12 -5.04 -7.26 -8.32
N THR A 13 -5.72 -8.41 -8.36
CA THR A 13 -5.23 -9.59 -9.08
C THR A 13 -4.99 -9.27 -10.55
N GLU A 14 -5.95 -8.64 -11.22
CA GLU A 14 -5.83 -8.28 -12.64
C GLU A 14 -4.74 -7.24 -12.89
N ALA A 15 -4.53 -6.28 -11.99
CA ALA A 15 -3.46 -5.31 -12.10
C ALA A 15 -2.10 -6.01 -12.00
N LEU A 16 -1.93 -6.89 -11.00
CA LEU A 16 -0.68 -7.62 -10.79
C LEU A 16 -0.37 -8.59 -11.95
N GLU A 17 -1.35 -9.36 -12.42
CA GLU A 17 -1.17 -10.32 -13.53
C GLU A 17 -0.79 -9.64 -14.85
N LYS A 18 -1.22 -8.39 -15.06
CA LYS A 18 -0.95 -7.62 -16.28
C LYS A 18 0.27 -6.69 -16.12
N THR A 19 0.97 -6.77 -14.99
CA THR A 19 2.15 -5.94 -14.74
C THR A 19 3.40 -6.58 -15.34
N ASP A 20 4.18 -5.79 -16.06
CA ASP A 20 5.47 -6.21 -16.63
C ASP A 20 6.61 -5.31 -16.12
N PRO A 21 7.78 -5.87 -15.76
CA PRO A 21 8.96 -5.06 -15.43
C PRO A 21 9.55 -4.39 -16.68
N MET A 22 9.85 -3.09 -16.59
CA MET A 22 10.48 -2.29 -17.67
C MET A 22 12.02 -2.28 -17.58
N ILE A 23 12.62 -3.27 -16.95
CA ILE A 23 14.03 -3.23 -16.60
C ILE A 23 14.84 -4.21 -17.44
N ASN A 24 15.96 -3.74 -17.99
CA ASN A 24 16.93 -4.63 -18.62
C ASN A 24 17.34 -5.71 -17.59
N PRO A 25 17.25 -7.01 -17.91
CA PRO A 25 17.54 -8.06 -16.94
C PRO A 25 18.96 -8.06 -16.34
N ALA A 26 19.92 -7.41 -17.00
CA ALA A 26 21.28 -7.22 -16.47
C ALA A 26 21.40 -6.02 -15.50
N SER A 27 20.35 -5.21 -15.37
CA SER A 27 20.33 -4.02 -14.52
C SER A 27 20.10 -4.39 -13.05
N PRO A 28 20.81 -3.78 -12.09
CA PRO A 28 20.54 -3.97 -10.67
C PRO A 28 19.13 -3.53 -10.26
N TYR A 29 18.49 -2.64 -11.03
CA TYR A 29 17.10 -2.24 -10.81
C TYR A 29 16.10 -3.38 -11.03
N LEU A 30 16.48 -4.49 -11.70
CA LEU A 30 15.60 -5.65 -11.85
C LEU A 30 15.24 -6.20 -10.47
N ARG A 31 16.20 -6.24 -9.54
CA ARG A 31 15.97 -6.73 -8.19
C ARG A 31 14.94 -5.90 -7.43
N VAL A 32 14.91 -4.59 -7.67
CA VAL A 32 13.89 -3.70 -7.07
C VAL A 32 12.51 -4.02 -7.64
N ALA A 33 12.41 -4.22 -8.96
CA ALA A 33 11.15 -4.61 -9.60
C ALA A 33 10.67 -5.99 -9.13
N GLU A 34 11.56 -6.98 -9.03
CA GLU A 34 11.27 -8.32 -8.51
C GLU A 34 10.75 -8.26 -7.08
N GLU A 35 11.41 -7.48 -6.21
CA GLU A 35 11.00 -7.34 -4.81
C GLU A 35 9.62 -6.69 -4.70
N ILE A 36 9.32 -5.66 -5.49
CA ILE A 36 7.98 -5.04 -5.49
C ILE A 36 6.90 -6.04 -5.92
N LEU A 37 7.16 -6.82 -6.96
CA LEU A 37 6.23 -7.84 -7.43
C LEU A 37 6.06 -8.98 -6.42
N GLU A 38 7.14 -9.41 -5.76
CA GLU A 38 7.12 -10.40 -4.69
C GLU A 38 6.26 -9.92 -3.53
N MET A 39 6.45 -8.68 -3.07
CA MET A 39 5.65 -8.10 -1.99
C MET A 39 4.18 -7.95 -2.38
N ALA A 40 3.89 -7.41 -3.57
CA ALA A 40 2.52 -7.29 -4.06
C ALA A 40 1.81 -8.66 -4.16
N PHE A 41 2.52 -9.69 -4.65
CA PHE A 41 2.01 -11.06 -4.71
C PHE A 41 1.76 -11.67 -3.33
N ALA A 42 2.70 -11.54 -2.40
CA ALA A 42 2.56 -12.05 -1.03
C ALA A 42 1.33 -11.45 -0.34
N TYR A 43 1.12 -10.15 -0.46
CA TYR A 43 -0.06 -9.49 0.14
C TYR A 43 -1.37 -9.83 -0.57
N LEU A 44 -1.35 -10.15 -1.87
CA LEU A 44 -2.51 -10.70 -2.56
C LEU A 44 -2.90 -12.07 -1.96
N GLU A 45 -1.92 -12.97 -1.82
CA GLU A 45 -2.13 -14.30 -1.25
C GLU A 45 -2.59 -14.24 0.21
N ASP A 46 -1.94 -13.43 1.03
CA ASP A 46 -2.30 -13.22 2.43
C ASP A 46 -3.75 -12.73 2.55
N GLY A 47 -4.14 -11.74 1.75
CA GLY A 47 -5.51 -11.23 1.76
C GLY A 47 -6.54 -12.30 1.38
N VAL A 48 -6.23 -13.17 0.40
CA VAL A 48 -7.06 -14.33 0.05
C VAL A 48 -7.17 -15.31 1.21
N VAL A 49 -6.07 -15.59 1.91
CA VAL A 49 -6.05 -16.49 3.08
C VAL A 49 -6.85 -15.91 4.24
N PHE A 50 -6.64 -14.63 4.59
CA PHE A 50 -7.42 -13.94 5.63
C PHE A 50 -8.91 -14.00 5.33
N TYR A 51 -9.30 -13.69 4.09
CA TYR A 51 -10.70 -13.72 3.69
C TYR A 51 -11.31 -15.11 3.85
N ARG A 52 -10.62 -16.17 3.40
CA ARG A 52 -11.08 -17.56 3.53
C ARG A 52 -11.22 -18.01 4.99
N ARG A 53 -10.45 -17.42 5.90
CA ARG A 53 -10.51 -17.69 7.34
C ARG A 53 -11.58 -16.85 8.06
N GLY A 54 -12.37 -16.06 7.35
CA GLY A 54 -13.41 -15.22 7.94
C GLY A 54 -12.87 -13.92 8.52
N ASP A 55 -11.72 -13.45 8.05
CA ASP A 55 -11.11 -12.19 8.48
C ASP A 55 -11.07 -11.16 7.33
N PRO A 56 -12.19 -10.50 7.05
CA PRO A 56 -12.29 -9.54 5.95
C PRO A 56 -11.53 -8.23 6.24
N VAL A 57 -11.25 -7.93 7.52
CA VAL A 57 -10.52 -6.71 7.91
C VAL A 57 -9.04 -6.85 7.55
N ASN A 58 -8.41 -7.98 7.91
CA ASN A 58 -7.04 -8.25 7.52
C ASN A 58 -6.90 -8.45 6.01
N ALA A 59 -7.91 -9.03 5.35
CA ALA A 59 -7.94 -9.15 3.89
C ALA A 59 -7.92 -7.79 3.18
N LEU A 60 -8.79 -6.87 3.62
CA LEU A 60 -8.86 -5.51 3.10
C LEU A 60 -7.51 -4.78 3.21
N ALA A 61 -6.92 -4.80 4.42
CA ALA A 61 -5.64 -4.14 4.66
C ALA A 61 -4.52 -4.73 3.78
N ALA A 62 -4.45 -6.07 3.66
CA ALA A 62 -3.44 -6.74 2.86
C ALA A 62 -3.53 -6.34 1.37
N TRP A 63 -4.73 -6.42 0.78
CA TRP A 63 -4.90 -6.07 -0.64
C TRP A 63 -4.58 -4.59 -0.93
N CYS A 64 -5.05 -3.66 -0.11
CA CYS A 64 -4.74 -2.23 -0.30
C CYS A 64 -3.24 -1.96 -0.13
N TYR A 65 -2.60 -2.58 0.86
CA TYR A 65 -1.16 -2.45 1.08
C TYR A 65 -0.36 -2.98 -0.12
N GLY A 66 -0.68 -4.18 -0.62
CA GLY A 66 -0.05 -4.74 -1.81
C GLY A 66 -0.26 -3.90 -3.08
N TYR A 67 -1.44 -3.28 -3.23
CA TYR A 67 -1.69 -2.35 -4.33
C TYR A 67 -0.81 -1.10 -4.23
N GLY A 68 -0.59 -0.59 -3.01
CA GLY A 68 0.32 0.54 -2.77
C GLY A 68 1.75 0.26 -3.25
N TRP A 69 2.25 -0.95 -3.01
CA TRP A 69 3.54 -1.41 -3.56
C TRP A 69 3.56 -1.40 -5.09
N LEU A 70 2.54 -1.98 -5.71
CA LEU A 70 2.45 -2.08 -7.17
C LEU A 70 2.42 -0.70 -7.85
N ASP A 71 1.58 0.21 -7.34
CA ASP A 71 1.42 1.55 -7.89
C ASP A 71 2.64 2.45 -7.63
N ALA A 72 3.32 2.27 -6.49
CA ALA A 72 4.61 2.90 -6.24
C ALA A 72 5.64 2.45 -7.27
N GLY A 73 5.74 1.14 -7.55
CA GLY A 73 6.61 0.60 -8.60
C GLY A 73 6.32 1.15 -9.99
N ALA A 74 5.04 1.40 -10.32
CA ALA A 74 4.65 2.09 -11.55
C ALA A 74 5.19 3.53 -11.60
N ASN A 75 5.08 4.27 -10.49
CA ASN A 75 5.56 5.65 -10.41
C ASN A 75 7.09 5.77 -10.41
N LEU A 76 7.80 4.77 -9.89
CA LEU A 76 9.25 4.67 -10.02
C LEU A 76 9.69 4.43 -11.48
N GLY A 77 8.76 4.14 -12.38
CA GLY A 77 9.04 3.86 -13.80
C GLY A 77 9.71 2.51 -14.04
N ILE A 78 9.64 1.60 -13.06
CA ILE A 78 10.26 0.27 -13.13
C ILE A 78 9.26 -0.83 -13.49
N LEU A 79 7.96 -0.56 -13.33
CA LEU A 79 6.86 -1.45 -13.73
C LEU A 79 5.92 -0.74 -14.71
N ILE A 80 5.37 -1.48 -15.69
CA ILE A 80 4.16 -1.08 -16.43
C ILE A 80 2.98 -1.70 -15.70
N VAL A 81 2.18 -0.87 -15.05
CA VAL A 81 0.93 -1.29 -14.38
C VAL A 81 -0.25 -0.73 -15.19
N PRO A 82 -1.00 -1.55 -15.94
CA PRO A 82 -2.06 -1.06 -16.84
C PRO A 82 -3.27 -0.45 -16.11
N SER A 83 -3.45 -0.74 -14.83
CA SER A 83 -4.60 -0.30 -14.04
C SER A 83 -4.12 0.05 -12.63
N LEU A 84 -4.12 1.34 -12.32
CA LEU A 84 -3.72 1.88 -11.02
C LEU A 84 -4.92 1.96 -10.07
N PHE A 85 -4.67 1.90 -8.77
CA PHE A 85 -5.68 2.13 -7.73
C PHE A 85 -6.00 3.63 -7.65
N ARG A 86 -7.02 4.06 -8.39
CA ARG A 86 -7.38 5.49 -8.45
C ARG A 86 -8.38 5.92 -7.39
N GLU A 87 -9.18 4.99 -6.88
CA GLU A 87 -10.27 5.28 -5.96
C GLU A 87 -10.55 4.11 -5.02
N ILE A 88 -11.03 4.43 -3.82
CA ILE A 88 -11.53 3.42 -2.88
C ILE A 88 -12.91 3.00 -3.36
N PRO A 89 -13.16 1.69 -3.59
CA PRO A 89 -14.51 1.24 -3.92
C PRO A 89 -15.46 1.57 -2.75
N GLY A 90 -16.78 1.55 -2.96
CA GLY A 90 -17.75 1.81 -1.89
C GLY A 90 -17.70 0.76 -0.78
N LEU A 91 -16.74 0.89 0.14
CA LEU A 91 -16.43 -0.07 1.21
C LEU A 91 -17.25 0.17 2.48
N HIS A 92 -17.95 1.30 2.60
CA HIS A 92 -18.81 1.57 3.74
C HIS A 92 -19.86 0.46 3.92
N GLY A 93 -19.89 -0.15 5.10
CA GLY A 93 -20.77 -1.29 5.40
C GLY A 93 -20.40 -2.59 4.66
N SER A 94 -19.22 -2.66 4.01
CA SER A 94 -18.75 -3.87 3.34
C SER A 94 -18.21 -4.93 4.30
N ILE A 95 -17.84 -4.51 5.51
CA ILE A 95 -17.37 -5.40 6.58
C ILE A 95 -18.56 -5.82 7.45
N PRO A 96 -18.70 -7.13 7.78
CA PRO A 96 -19.77 -7.60 8.66
C PRO A 96 -19.76 -6.90 10.01
N SER A 97 -20.94 -6.64 10.58
CA SER A 97 -21.07 -5.95 11.87
C SER A 97 -20.36 -6.67 13.02
N THR A 98 -20.24 -8.00 12.94
CA THR A 98 -19.48 -8.84 13.89
C THR A 98 -17.99 -8.54 13.92
N CYS A 99 -17.47 -7.79 12.95
CA CYS A 99 -16.06 -7.44 12.82
C CYS A 99 -15.79 -5.95 13.08
N ILE A 100 -16.78 -5.15 13.49
CA ILE A 100 -16.63 -3.70 13.65
C ILE A 100 -15.55 -3.35 14.68
N GLU A 101 -15.53 -4.00 15.85
CA GLU A 101 -14.50 -3.73 16.87
C GLU A 101 -13.07 -3.99 16.34
N HIS A 102 -12.89 -5.08 15.59
CA HIS A 102 -11.60 -5.38 14.95
C HIS A 102 -11.29 -4.38 13.83
N LEU A 103 -12.30 -3.95 13.06
CA LEU A 103 -12.13 -2.95 12.01
C LEU A 103 -11.66 -1.62 12.60
N ASP A 104 -12.32 -1.14 13.65
CA ASP A 104 -12.00 0.14 14.29
C ASP A 104 -10.59 0.09 14.92
N GLU A 105 -10.29 -0.96 15.69
CA GLU A 105 -8.95 -1.17 16.27
C GLU A 105 -7.87 -1.15 15.19
N LYS A 106 -8.07 -1.93 14.12
CA LYS A 106 -7.07 -2.06 13.07
C LYS A 106 -6.93 -0.77 12.26
N THR A 107 -8.01 -0.01 12.05
CA THR A 107 -7.99 1.30 11.40
C THR A 107 -7.16 2.30 12.19
N GLU A 108 -7.43 2.44 13.49
CA GLU A 108 -6.68 3.34 14.38
C GLU A 108 -5.21 2.94 14.48
N ARG A 109 -4.94 1.62 14.53
CA ARG A 109 -3.56 1.11 14.55
C ARG A 109 -2.81 1.49 13.28
N TYR A 110 -3.41 1.30 12.10
CA TYR A 110 -2.76 1.63 10.83
C TYR A 110 -2.55 3.14 10.64
N GLN A 111 -3.48 3.98 11.10
CA GLN A 111 -3.29 5.43 11.11
C GLN A 111 -2.04 5.80 11.94
N ARG A 112 -1.95 5.29 13.18
CA ARG A 112 -0.82 5.60 14.07
C ARG A 112 0.50 5.08 13.51
N MET A 113 0.53 3.83 13.05
CA MET A 113 1.75 3.24 12.50
C MET A 113 2.23 4.00 11.25
N LEU A 114 1.32 4.41 10.36
CA LEU A 114 1.68 5.20 9.17
C LEU A 114 2.26 6.56 9.58
N HIS A 115 1.63 7.25 10.55
CA HIS A 115 2.13 8.51 11.07
C HIS A 115 3.54 8.36 11.67
N GLU A 116 3.75 7.35 12.51
CA GLU A 116 5.05 7.05 13.12
C GLU A 116 6.11 6.69 12.07
N ALA A 117 5.74 5.94 11.03
CA ALA A 117 6.63 5.59 9.93
C ALA A 117 7.06 6.82 9.12
N CYS A 118 6.14 7.73 8.81
CA CYS A 118 6.44 9.00 8.14
C CYS A 118 7.44 9.85 8.93
N LEU A 119 7.35 9.85 10.27
CA LEU A 119 8.30 10.55 11.16
C LEU A 119 9.64 9.83 11.29
N SER A 120 9.70 8.54 10.94
CA SER A 120 10.86 7.67 11.13
C SER A 120 11.74 7.54 9.88
N ILE A 121 11.57 8.40 8.88
CA ILE A 121 12.32 8.36 7.62
C ILE A 121 12.91 9.71 7.20
N GLU A 122 14.08 9.66 6.57
CA GLU A 122 14.71 10.79 5.89
C GLU A 122 15.02 10.44 4.44
N ASP A 123 15.03 11.44 3.56
CA ASP A 123 15.41 11.25 2.15
C ASP A 123 16.85 10.72 2.08
N ALA A 124 17.04 9.63 1.34
CA ALA A 124 18.34 8.98 1.21
C ALA A 124 19.17 9.53 0.02
N PRO A 125 18.60 9.81 -1.16
CA PRO A 125 19.35 10.40 -2.27
C PRO A 125 19.87 11.81 -1.96
N ASP A 126 21.02 12.15 -2.52
CA ASP A 126 21.50 13.53 -2.52
C ASP A 126 20.51 14.45 -3.28
N VAL A 127 20.33 15.68 -2.80
CA VAL A 127 19.38 16.66 -3.37
C VAL A 127 19.67 17.01 -4.83
N SER A 128 20.91 16.85 -5.30
CA SER A 128 21.31 17.06 -6.70
C SER A 128 21.10 15.84 -7.58
N SER A 129 20.73 14.69 -6.99
CA SER A 129 20.51 13.45 -7.71
C SER A 129 19.24 13.52 -8.57
N PRO A 130 19.26 13.01 -9.81
CA PRO A 130 18.05 12.92 -10.65
C PRO A 130 16.92 12.08 -10.04
N VAL A 131 17.21 11.19 -9.10
CA VAL A 131 16.19 10.38 -8.42
C VAL A 131 15.57 11.08 -7.20
N TYR A 132 16.17 12.17 -6.70
CA TYR A 132 15.67 12.89 -5.52
C TYR A 132 14.20 13.34 -5.64
N PRO A 133 13.71 13.82 -6.80
CA PRO A 133 12.29 14.16 -6.94
C PRO A 133 11.31 13.01 -6.69
N LEU A 134 11.76 11.74 -6.79
CA LEU A 134 10.92 10.58 -6.47
C LEU A 134 10.55 10.55 -4.97
N CYS A 135 11.41 11.08 -4.08
CA CYS A 135 11.10 11.18 -2.66
C CYS A 135 9.83 12.02 -2.42
N SER A 136 9.72 13.18 -3.09
CA SER A 136 8.53 14.03 -3.01
C SER A 136 7.30 13.34 -3.59
N ILE A 137 7.43 12.64 -4.73
CA ILE A 137 6.30 11.91 -5.33
C ILE A 137 5.72 10.86 -4.37
N ILE A 138 6.58 10.08 -3.70
CA ILE A 138 6.09 9.11 -2.71
C ILE A 138 5.46 9.84 -1.52
N ARG A 139 6.09 10.88 -0.98
CA ARG A 139 5.55 11.64 0.18
C ARG A 139 4.20 12.28 -0.13
N ASP A 140 4.07 12.91 -1.29
CA ASP A 140 2.83 13.56 -1.73
C ASP A 140 1.70 12.53 -1.85
N CYS A 141 1.99 11.34 -2.38
CA CYS A 141 1.01 10.25 -2.45
C CYS A 141 0.62 9.77 -1.03
N VAL A 142 1.60 9.53 -0.16
CA VAL A 142 1.35 9.11 1.22
C VAL A 142 0.51 10.14 1.98
N GLU A 143 0.82 11.42 1.84
CA GLU A 143 0.08 12.53 2.47
C GLU A 143 -1.35 12.62 1.92
N GLU A 144 -1.54 12.55 0.60
CA GLU A 144 -2.86 12.57 -0.03
C GLU A 144 -3.76 11.44 0.51
N TRP A 145 -3.22 10.22 0.56
CA TRP A 145 -3.97 9.06 1.02
C TRP A 145 -4.16 9.04 2.54
N HIS A 146 -3.22 9.58 3.32
CA HIS A 146 -3.41 9.82 4.75
C HIS A 146 -4.58 10.78 5.00
N MET A 147 -4.63 11.92 4.30
CA MET A 147 -5.73 12.89 4.40
C MET A 147 -7.08 12.27 3.99
N LYS A 148 -7.10 11.43 2.94
CA LYS A 148 -8.30 10.66 2.58
C LYS A 148 -8.74 9.75 3.72
N GLY A 149 -7.81 9.02 4.34
CA GLY A 149 -8.08 8.17 5.48
C GLY A 149 -8.72 8.94 6.64
N GLU A 150 -8.17 10.11 6.99
CA GLU A 150 -8.75 10.98 8.02
C GLU A 150 -10.15 11.45 7.68
N ALA A 151 -10.39 11.82 6.41
CA ALA A 151 -11.70 12.24 5.94
C ALA A 151 -12.75 11.11 5.99
N TYR A 152 -12.36 9.86 5.71
CA TYR A 152 -13.25 8.70 5.86
C TYR A 152 -13.51 8.38 7.34
N HIS A 153 -12.47 8.45 8.17
CA HIS A 153 -12.59 8.22 9.61
C HIS A 153 -13.55 9.24 10.26
N ALA A 154 -13.45 10.52 9.88
CA ALA A 154 -14.38 11.57 10.33
C ALA A 154 -15.85 11.31 9.94
N ARG A 155 -16.10 10.49 8.91
CA ARG A 155 -17.43 10.07 8.45
C ARG A 155 -17.85 8.70 9.00
N GLN A 156 -17.08 8.13 9.93
CA GLN A 156 -17.28 6.78 10.48
C GLN A 156 -17.24 5.68 9.41
N ASP A 157 -16.48 5.88 8.34
CA ASP A 157 -16.21 4.86 7.33
C ASP A 157 -14.84 4.22 7.57
N SER A 158 -14.75 3.41 8.62
CA SER A 158 -13.51 2.74 9.03
C SER A 158 -12.93 1.82 7.95
N ALA A 159 -13.78 1.20 7.11
CA ALA A 159 -13.32 0.35 6.02
C ALA A 159 -12.57 1.16 4.95
N SER A 160 -13.14 2.28 4.49
CA SER A 160 -12.46 3.16 3.54
C SER A 160 -11.24 3.84 4.17
N ALA A 161 -11.27 4.18 5.46
CA ALA A 161 -10.13 4.73 6.17
C ALA A 161 -8.96 3.71 6.23
N LEU A 162 -9.24 2.47 6.62
CA LEU A 162 -8.25 1.39 6.65
C LEU A 162 -7.64 1.13 5.26
N ALA A 163 -8.46 1.14 4.22
CA ALA A 163 -8.00 1.01 2.85
C ALA A 163 -7.00 2.12 2.47
N ALA A 164 -7.34 3.37 2.78
CA ALA A 164 -6.49 4.53 2.49
C ALA A 164 -5.14 4.46 3.24
N TYR A 165 -5.17 4.19 4.55
CA TYR A 165 -3.95 4.09 5.34
C TYR A 165 -3.07 2.92 4.91
N SER A 166 -3.67 1.76 4.63
CA SER A 166 -2.92 0.57 4.18
C SER A 166 -2.25 0.82 2.83
N TYR A 167 -2.97 1.43 1.88
CA TYR A 167 -2.43 1.80 0.58
C TYR A 167 -1.28 2.79 0.68
N ALA A 168 -1.44 3.87 1.46
CA ALA A 168 -0.39 4.84 1.73
C ALA A 168 0.86 4.16 2.34
N TYR A 169 0.66 3.22 3.24
CA TYR A 169 1.76 2.49 3.86
C TYR A 169 2.53 1.62 2.85
N GLY A 170 1.84 0.96 1.92
CA GLY A 170 2.49 0.22 0.84
C GLY A 170 3.40 1.10 -0.01
N TRP A 171 2.99 2.33 -0.30
CA TRP A 171 3.82 3.33 -0.99
C TRP A 171 5.07 3.71 -0.20
N LEU A 172 4.89 3.99 1.09
CA LEU A 172 5.99 4.39 1.98
C LEU A 172 7.05 3.29 2.10
N ASP A 173 6.61 2.05 2.36
CA ASP A 173 7.49 0.89 2.48
C ASP A 173 8.20 0.56 1.16
N CYS A 174 7.48 0.64 0.03
CA CYS A 174 8.11 0.51 -1.28
C CYS A 174 9.20 1.57 -1.48
N GLY A 175 8.97 2.82 -1.07
CA GLY A 175 9.98 3.89 -1.14
C GLY A 175 11.22 3.61 -0.30
N VAL A 176 11.06 3.07 0.91
CA VAL A 176 12.16 2.61 1.77
C VAL A 176 12.94 1.49 1.08
N ARG A 177 12.26 0.47 0.56
CA ARG A 177 12.89 -0.71 -0.04
C ARG A 177 13.52 -0.43 -1.39
N ALA A 178 13.00 0.55 -2.12
CA ALA A 178 13.63 1.10 -3.33
C ALA A 178 14.82 2.05 -3.03
N GLY A 179 15.11 2.34 -1.75
CA GLY A 179 16.25 3.15 -1.34
C GLY A 179 16.04 4.67 -1.49
N LEU A 180 14.80 5.14 -1.61
CA LEU A 180 14.48 6.57 -1.60
C LEU A 180 14.50 7.15 -0.19
N PHE A 181 14.25 6.32 0.82
CA PHE A 181 14.25 6.72 2.21
C PHE A 181 15.18 5.84 3.04
N ARG A 182 15.84 6.46 4.02
CA ARG A 182 16.52 5.74 5.09
C ARG A 182 15.71 5.85 6.37
N ILE A 183 15.67 4.77 7.13
CA ILE A 183 14.98 4.72 8.41
C ILE A 183 15.88 5.33 9.48
N THR A 184 15.35 6.29 10.22
CA THR A 184 16.00 6.98 11.34
C THR A 184 15.34 6.72 12.69
N GLY A 185 14.11 6.19 12.68
CA GLY A 185 13.35 5.77 13.86
C GLY A 185 13.24 4.25 13.99
N ASP A 186 12.03 3.77 14.32
CA ASP A 186 11.79 2.35 14.57
C ASP A 186 11.75 1.53 13.26
N ARG A 187 12.75 0.65 13.08
CA ARG A 187 12.85 -0.26 11.93
C ARG A 187 11.72 -1.30 11.89
N HIS A 188 11.10 -1.63 13.02
CA HIS A 188 10.04 -2.64 13.07
C HIS A 188 8.72 -2.19 12.43
N LEU A 189 8.59 -0.90 12.12
CA LEU A 189 7.46 -0.35 11.38
C LEU A 189 7.47 -0.72 9.88
N PHE A 190 8.62 -1.15 9.36
CA PHE A 190 8.81 -1.38 7.93
C PHE A 190 9.02 -2.85 7.61
N THR A 191 8.68 -3.22 6.37
CA THR A 191 9.00 -4.52 5.79
C THR A 191 10.51 -4.83 5.91
N ALA A 192 10.81 -6.04 6.41
CA ALA A 192 12.15 -6.47 6.80
C ALA A 192 13.14 -6.57 5.64
#